data_AF-A0A1A8BNJ7-F1
#
_entry.id   AF-A0A1A8BNJ7-F1
#
_cell.length_a   1.000
_cell.length_b   1.000
_cell.length_c   1.000
_cell.angle_alpha   90.00
_cell.angle_beta   90.00
_cell.angle_gamma   90.00
#
_symmetry.space_group_name_H-M   'P 1'
#
loop_
_entity.id
_entity.type
_entity.pdbx_description
1 polymer ?
#
loop_
_entity_poly.entity_id
_entity_poly.type
_entity_poly.pdbx_seq_one_letter_code
_entity_poly.pdbx_strand_id
1 'polypeptide(L)'
;VRLDRVRGGRQKYKRRVETGVLCSKAHYSSSGSTRNKLISHLLQTEPGSLAANHDASTDGSLRTLLTLCDLLNRELLVLIGWAKQIPGFSDLSLVDQMSLLQSGWMEALL
;
A
#
# COMPACT_ATOMS: atom_id res chain seq x y z
N VAL A 1 -31.74 51.58 24.10
CA VAL A 1 -30.73 50.48 24.04
C VAL A 1 -31.00 49.70 22.77
N ARG A 2 -30.08 49.70 21.78
CA ARG A 2 -30.30 49.00 20.50
C ARG A 2 -30.18 47.49 20.73
N LEU A 3 -31.20 46.72 20.35
CA LEU A 3 -31.31 45.27 20.57
C LEU A 3 -30.61 44.41 19.49
N ASP A 4 -29.89 45.02 18.55
CA ASP A 4 -29.27 44.34 17.40
C ASP A 4 -27.75 44.19 17.50
N ARG A 5 -27.27 43.49 18.53
CA ARG A 5 -25.91 42.93 18.50
C ARG A 5 -25.98 41.45 18.21
N VAL A 6 -26.02 41.10 16.93
CA VAL A 6 -25.62 39.74 16.50
C VAL A 6 -24.12 39.58 16.78
N ARG A 7 -23.80 38.79 17.81
CA ARG A 7 -22.44 38.42 18.19
C ARG A 7 -21.80 37.59 17.07
N GLY A 8 -20.91 38.22 16.32
CA GLY A 8 -19.78 37.58 15.64
C GLY A 8 -20.13 36.71 14.45
N GLY A 9 -20.11 37.30 13.26
CA GLY A 9 -19.85 36.55 12.04
C GLY A 9 -18.43 35.98 12.12
N ARG A 10 -18.31 34.66 12.33
CA ARG A 10 -17.02 33.97 12.22
C ARG A 10 -16.61 34.05 10.75
N GLN A 11 -15.76 35.01 10.43
CA GLN A 11 -14.97 35.05 9.20
C GLN A 11 -14.05 33.82 9.22
N LYS A 12 -14.59 32.66 8.82
CA LYS A 12 -13.84 31.41 8.72
C LYS A 12 -13.15 31.44 7.36
N TYR A 13 -11.88 31.82 7.34
CA TYR A 13 -11.03 31.89 6.16
C TYR A 13 -11.35 30.76 5.17
N LYS A 14 -11.94 31.14 4.03
CA LYS A 14 -12.13 30.27 2.89
C LYS A 14 -10.81 30.24 2.13
N ARG A 15 -9.95 29.27 2.47
CA ARG A 15 -8.75 28.99 1.67
C ARG A 15 -9.23 28.38 0.34
N ARG A 16 -9.13 29.13 -0.76
CA ARG A 16 -9.17 28.54 -2.10
C ARG A 16 -7.98 27.60 -2.21
N VAL A 17 -8.25 26.31 -2.40
CA VAL A 17 -7.30 25.39 -3.05
C VAL A 17 -7.74 25.36 -4.51
N GLU A 18 -6.98 26.04 -5.35
CA GLU A 18 -7.03 25.89 -6.80
C GLU A 18 -6.30 24.57 -7.15
N THR A 19 -6.99 23.73 -7.94
CA THR A 19 -6.43 22.97 -9.09
C THR A 19 -5.21 22.06 -8.84
N GLY A 20 -5.21 20.75 -9.02
CA GLY A 20 -6.19 19.79 -9.52
C GLY A 20 -5.47 18.44 -9.61
N VAL A 21 -5.90 17.47 -8.81
CA VAL A 21 -5.68 16.04 -9.02
C VAL A 21 -6.99 15.38 -8.64
N LEU A 22 -7.76 14.97 -9.64
CA LEU A 22 -9.00 14.24 -9.43
C LEU A 22 -8.63 12.81 -9.04
N CYS A 23 -8.24 12.61 -7.78
CA CYS A 23 -8.24 11.28 -7.20
C CYS A 23 -9.70 10.93 -6.91
N SER A 24 -10.21 9.94 -7.65
CA SER A 24 -11.55 9.41 -7.52
C SER A 24 -11.90 9.22 -6.05
N LYS A 25 -12.99 9.87 -5.64
CA LYS A 25 -13.51 9.90 -4.28
C LYS A 25 -13.89 8.47 -3.85
N ALA A 26 -12.95 7.75 -3.24
CA ALA A 26 -13.27 6.53 -2.52
C ALA A 26 -14.19 6.92 -1.36
N HIS A 27 -15.47 6.54 -1.46
CA HIS A 27 -16.44 6.71 -0.40
C HIS A 27 -16.10 5.74 0.74
N TYR A 28 -15.20 6.13 1.65
CA TYR A 28 -15.08 5.47 2.96
C TYR A 28 -16.19 6.00 3.88
N SER A 29 -17.39 5.46 3.68
CA SER A 29 -18.52 5.61 4.61
C SER A 29 -18.15 4.93 5.93
N SER A 30 -17.50 5.67 6.84
CA SER A 30 -17.24 5.22 8.20
C SER A 30 -18.53 5.30 9.02
N SER A 31 -19.24 4.18 9.16
CA SER A 31 -20.32 4.02 10.12
C SER A 31 -20.04 2.82 11.03
N GLY A 32 -20.05 3.09 12.33
CA GLY A 32 -20.23 2.21 13.48
C GLY A 32 -19.83 0.73 13.40
N SER A 33 -18.89 0.32 14.27
CA SER A 33 -18.68 -1.06 14.72
C SER A 33 -18.70 -2.14 13.62
N THR A 34 -17.89 -1.94 12.59
CA THR A 34 -17.59 -2.97 11.60
C THR A 34 -16.11 -3.23 11.71
N ARG A 35 -15.67 -4.46 12.04
CA ARG A 35 -14.28 -4.88 11.82
C ARG A 35 -13.88 -4.34 10.45
N ASN A 36 -12.79 -3.57 10.40
CA ASN A 36 -12.36 -2.97 9.15
C ASN A 36 -12.12 -4.11 8.15
N LYS A 37 -13.02 -4.22 7.16
CA LYS A 37 -13.04 -5.33 6.21
C LYS A 37 -11.76 -5.35 5.38
N LEU A 38 -11.19 -4.16 5.12
CA LEU A 38 -9.89 -4.04 4.46
C LEU A 38 -8.79 -4.62 5.33
N ILE A 39 -8.71 -4.25 6.61
CA ILE A 39 -7.73 -4.83 7.54
C ILE A 39 -7.88 -6.35 7.61
N SER A 40 -9.12 -6.85 7.70
CA SER A 40 -9.37 -8.31 7.75
C SER A 40 -8.91 -9.02 6.47
N HIS A 41 -9.14 -8.41 5.30
CA HIS A 41 -8.70 -8.95 4.02
C HIS A 41 -7.18 -8.93 3.90
N LEU A 42 -6.53 -7.81 4.25
CA LEU A 42 -5.08 -7.66 4.15
C LEU A 42 -4.34 -8.69 5.02
N LEU A 43 -4.82 -8.93 6.25
CA LEU A 43 -4.27 -9.97 7.14
C LEU A 43 -4.44 -11.39 6.57
N GLN A 44 -5.52 -11.64 5.82
CA GLN A 44 -5.76 -12.95 5.22
C GLN A 44 -4.89 -13.20 3.97
N THR A 45 -4.47 -12.13 3.31
CA THR A 45 -3.64 -12.19 2.10
C THR A 45 -2.14 -12.16 2.40
N GLU A 46 -1.73 -12.03 3.66
CA GLU A 46 -0.33 -11.90 4.04
C GLU A 46 0.52 -13.06 3.48
N PRO A 47 1.61 -12.76 2.74
CA PRO A 47 2.46 -13.80 2.18
C PRO A 47 3.22 -14.54 3.28
N GLY A 48 3.30 -15.87 3.16
CA GLY A 48 4.08 -16.68 4.07
C GLY A 48 5.59 -16.44 3.92
N SER A 49 6.35 -16.62 5.01
CA SER A 49 7.81 -16.51 4.98
C SER A 49 8.43 -17.61 4.10
N LEU A 50 9.34 -17.20 3.22
CA LEU A 50 10.14 -18.10 2.39
C LEU A 50 11.49 -18.34 3.07
N ALA A 51 11.93 -19.60 3.06
CA ALA A 51 13.25 -19.97 3.53
C ALA A 51 14.27 -19.95 2.38
N ALA A 52 15.49 -19.48 2.69
CA ALA A 52 16.64 -19.65 1.83
C ALA A 52 16.96 -21.13 1.66
N ASN A 53 17.24 -21.56 0.43
CA ASN A 53 17.76 -22.90 0.15
C ASN A 53 19.27 -22.90 0.41
N HIS A 54 19.65 -22.89 1.69
CA HIS A 54 21.06 -22.93 2.09
C HIS A 54 21.46 -24.34 2.50
N ASP A 55 22.36 -24.94 1.73
CA ASP A 55 22.96 -26.22 2.09
C ASP A 55 24.12 -25.93 3.06
N ALA A 56 24.10 -26.52 4.25
CA ALA A 56 25.06 -26.25 5.34
C ALA A 56 26.53 -26.58 5.00
N SER A 57 26.79 -27.22 3.86
CA SER A 57 28.14 -27.48 3.32
C SER A 57 28.66 -26.36 2.41
N THR A 58 27.92 -25.26 2.24
CA THR A 58 28.18 -24.25 1.21
C THR A 58 28.89 -23.03 1.79
N ASP A 59 30.22 -23.11 1.93
CA ASP A 59 31.06 -21.96 2.29
C ASP A 59 31.50 -21.19 1.04
N GLY A 60 31.23 -19.88 1.00
CA GLY A 60 31.75 -18.96 -0.01
C GLY A 60 30.84 -17.77 -0.35
N SER A 61 31.40 -16.57 -0.44
CA SER A 61 30.64 -15.32 -0.67
C SER A 61 29.80 -15.32 -1.95
N LEU A 62 30.35 -15.86 -3.05
CA LEU A 62 29.61 -16.01 -4.31
C LEU A 62 28.41 -16.96 -4.16
N ARG A 63 28.56 -18.02 -3.38
CA ARG A 63 27.47 -18.97 -3.14
C ARG A 63 26.37 -18.35 -2.29
N THR A 64 26.73 -17.59 -1.26
CA THR A 64 25.77 -16.81 -0.46
C THR A 64 24.98 -15.84 -1.33
N LEU A 65 25.66 -15.09 -2.22
CA LEU A 65 25.01 -14.18 -3.16
C LEU A 65 24.03 -14.92 -4.08
N LEU A 66 24.43 -16.07 -4.64
CA LEU A 66 23.54 -16.87 -5.49
C LEU A 66 22.30 -17.38 -4.74
N THR A 67 22.46 -17.83 -3.50
CA THR A 67 21.32 -18.25 -2.65
C THR A 67 20.40 -17.06 -2.33
N LEU A 68 20.94 -15.88 -2.05
CA LEU A 68 20.14 -14.67 -1.82
C LEU A 68 19.41 -14.21 -3.09
N CYS A 69 20.06 -14.26 -4.26
CA CYS A 69 19.41 -13.97 -5.54
C CYS A 69 18.26 -14.93 -5.83
N ASP A 70 18.43 -16.23 -5.56
CA ASP A 70 17.36 -17.22 -5.70
C ASP A 70 16.19 -16.93 -4.76
N LEU A 71 16.47 -16.64 -3.49
CA LEU A 71 15.43 -16.26 -2.53
C LEU A 71 14.67 -15.01 -2.98
N LEU A 72 15.38 -13.96 -3.37
CA LEU A 72 14.79 -12.70 -3.84
C LEU A 72 13.92 -12.90 -5.09
N ASN A 73 14.34 -13.75 -6.02
CA ASN A 73 13.52 -14.10 -7.19
C ASN A 73 12.20 -14.77 -6.78
N ARG A 74 12.25 -15.70 -5.82
CA ARG A 74 11.05 -16.39 -5.31
C ARG A 74 10.15 -15.45 -4.54
N GLU A 75 10.71 -14.59 -3.69
CA GLU A 75 9.98 -13.55 -2.97
C GLU A 75 9.31 -12.56 -3.90
N LEU A 76 9.97 -12.14 -4.98
CA LEU A 76 9.38 -11.25 -5.97
C LEU A 76 8.14 -11.88 -6.65
N LEU A 77 8.18 -13.18 -6.95
CA LEU A 77 7.00 -13.88 -7.49
C LEU A 77 5.84 -13.92 -6.50
N VAL A 78 6.14 -14.15 -5.21
CA VAL A 78 5.13 -14.11 -4.14
C VAL A 78 4.57 -12.70 -3.98
N LEU A 79 5.41 -11.66 -4.01
CA LEU A 79 5.02 -10.26 -3.95
C LEU A 79 4.06 -9.88 -5.08
N ILE A 80 4.35 -10.28 -6.32
CA ILE A 80 3.48 -10.01 -7.47
C ILE A 80 2.11 -10.70 -7.26
N GLY A 81 2.12 -11.95 -6.78
CA GLY A 81 0.90 -12.69 -6.44
C GLY A 81 0.09 -11.99 -5.34
N TRP A 82 0.77 -11.50 -4.30
CA TRP A 82 0.17 -10.75 -3.21
C TRP A 82 -0.42 -9.41 -3.67
N ALA A 83 0.30 -8.65 -4.49
CA ALA A 83 -0.15 -7.35 -4.99
C ALA A 83 -1.49 -7.45 -5.72
N LYS A 84 -1.71 -8.53 -6.48
CA LYS A 84 -2.98 -8.80 -7.17
C LYS A 84 -4.17 -8.98 -6.21
N GLN A 85 -3.93 -9.38 -4.96
CA GLN A 85 -4.94 -9.54 -3.93
C GLN A 85 -5.26 -8.23 -3.20
N ILE A 86 -4.47 -7.16 -3.40
CA ILE A 86 -4.76 -5.85 -2.80
C ILE A 86 -6.00 -5.25 -3.48
N PRO A 87 -7.05 -4.87 -2.72
CA PRO A 87 -8.24 -4.25 -3.28
C PRO A 87 -7.92 -3.01 -4.12
N GLY A 88 -8.36 -3.00 -5.38
CA GLY A 88 -8.12 -1.91 -6.33
C GLY A 88 -6.85 -2.02 -7.17
N PHE A 89 -5.90 -2.91 -6.82
CA PHE A 89 -4.65 -3.05 -7.60
C PHE A 89 -4.89 -3.65 -8.98
N SER A 90 -5.70 -4.71 -9.06
CA SER A 90 -6.03 -5.39 -10.33
C SER A 90 -6.90 -4.55 -11.26
N ASP A 91 -7.52 -3.47 -10.74
CA ASP A 91 -8.34 -2.54 -11.53
C ASP A 91 -7.49 -1.47 -12.25
N LEU A 92 -6.20 -1.35 -11.89
CA LEU A 92 -5.26 -0.44 -12.55
C LEU A 92 -4.86 -0.95 -13.94
N SER A 93 -4.39 -0.05 -14.80
CA SER A 93 -3.81 -0.46 -16.09
C SER A 93 -2.57 -1.33 -15.86
N LEU A 94 -2.25 -2.22 -16.82
CA LEU A 94 -1.03 -3.04 -16.72
C LEU A 94 0.24 -2.19 -16.57
N VAL A 95 0.27 -1.02 -17.22
CA VAL A 95 1.39 -0.06 -17.12
C VAL A 95 1.54 0.45 -15.69
N ASP A 96 0.43 0.79 -15.03
CA ASP A 96 0.44 1.28 -13.65
C ASP A 96 0.78 0.16 -12.67
N GLN A 97 0.25 -1.05 -12.87
CA GLN A 97 0.60 -2.23 -12.07
C GLN A 97 2.11 -2.50 -12.13
N MET A 98 2.68 -2.49 -13.33
CA MET A 98 4.12 -2.70 -13.53
C MET A 98 4.94 -1.56 -12.92
N SER A 99 4.52 -0.31 -13.07
CA SER A 99 5.22 0.85 -12.53
C SER A 99 5.28 0.82 -11.00
N LEU A 100 4.15 0.52 -10.35
CA LEU A 100 4.08 0.40 -8.89
C LEU A 100 4.97 -0.72 -8.35
N LEU A 101 4.96 -1.89 -9.01
CA LEU A 101 5.82 -3.01 -8.64
C LEU A 101 7.30 -2.64 -8.82
N GLN A 102 7.67 -2.02 -9.94
CA GLN A 102 9.05 -1.59 -10.21
C GLN A 102 9.58 -0.55 -9.23
N SER A 103 8.73 0.37 -8.76
CA SER A 103 9.14 1.39 -7.77
C SER A 103 9.11 0.90 -6.33
N GLY A 104 8.22 -0.03 -5.98
CA GLY A 104 7.91 -0.39 -4.59
C GLY A 104 8.39 -1.76 -4.13
N TRP A 105 8.90 -2.62 -5.02
CA TRP A 105 9.26 -4.00 -4.65
C TRP A 105 10.29 -4.07 -3.53
N MET A 106 11.30 -3.19 -3.52
CA MET A 106 12.35 -3.21 -2.50
C MET A 106 11.79 -2.80 -1.12
N GLU A 107 10.91 -1.79 -1.07
CA GLU A 107 10.27 -1.36 0.18
C GLU A 107 9.34 -2.43 0.75
N ALA A 108 8.71 -3.22 -0.11
CA ALA A 108 7.83 -4.29 0.33
C ALA A 108 8.57 -5.57 0.79
N LEU A 109 9.84 -5.73 0.41
CA LEU A 109 10.69 -6.86 0.81
C LEU A 109 11.61 -6.55 2.01
N LEU A 110 11.75 -5.28 2.41
CA LEU A 110 12.56 -4.83 3.56
C LEU A 110 11.77 -4.79 4.87
#